data_AF-A0A094FY37-F1
#
_entry.id   AF-A0A094FY37-F1
#
_cell.length_a   1.000
_cell.length_b   1.000
_cell.length_c   1.000
_cell.angle_alpha   90.00
_cell.angle_beta   90.00
_cell.angle_gamma   90.00
#
_symmetry.space_group_name_H-M   'P 1'
#
loop_
_entity.id
_entity.type
_entity.pdbx_description
1 polymer ?
#
loop_
_entity_poly.entity_id
_entity_poly.type
_entity_poly.pdbx_seq_one_letter_code
_entity_poly.pdbx_strand_id
1 'polypeptide(L)'
;MGKRKKAAKAPTKKKNEPLATTFPCLFCNHEKSVSAKIDKKAGVGHLSCKVCDQSFSCSINYLSLPVDVYSEWVDACDTVAQENKEAAANRPRNHAIPGRAGELERGVEDDLDDEGVDRHNGYGGEGIDDDEDDY
;
A
#
# COMPACT_ATOMS: atom_id res chain seq x y z
N MET A 1 32.57 -6.89 62.72
CA MET A 1 31.33 -7.43 62.09
C MET A 1 30.95 -6.49 60.94
N GLY A 2 31.44 -6.77 59.72
CA GLY A 2 31.36 -5.83 58.58
C GLY A 2 30.03 -5.91 57.84
N LYS A 3 29.30 -4.79 57.78
CA LYS A 3 28.01 -4.65 57.08
C LYS A 3 28.23 -4.81 55.58
N ARG A 4 27.84 -5.96 55.02
CA ARG A 4 27.92 -6.22 53.57
C ARG A 4 26.86 -5.38 52.83
N LYS A 5 27.31 -4.55 51.88
CA LYS A 5 26.45 -3.82 50.94
C LYS A 5 25.66 -4.83 50.11
N LYS A 6 24.32 -4.74 50.13
CA LYS A 6 23.46 -5.57 49.29
C LYS A 6 23.66 -5.16 47.82
N ALA A 7 23.96 -6.12 46.97
CA ALA A 7 24.06 -5.91 45.53
C ALA A 7 22.74 -5.38 44.98
N ALA A 8 22.80 -4.25 44.26
CA ALA A 8 21.64 -3.66 43.60
C ALA A 8 21.14 -4.64 42.52
N LYS A 9 19.83 -4.93 42.54
CA LYS A 9 19.18 -5.77 41.51
C LYS A 9 19.34 -5.08 40.16
N ALA A 10 19.85 -5.81 39.17
CA ALA A 10 19.98 -5.32 37.81
C ALA A 10 18.59 -4.89 37.26
N PRO A 11 18.51 -3.78 36.51
CA PRO A 11 17.25 -3.32 35.94
C PRO A 11 16.72 -4.36 34.95
N THR A 12 15.52 -4.85 35.22
CA THR A 12 14.78 -5.74 34.33
C THR A 12 14.50 -5.02 33.02
N LYS A 13 15.06 -5.49 31.90
CA LYS A 13 14.75 -4.98 30.57
C LYS A 13 13.25 -5.04 30.33
N LYS A 14 12.63 -3.89 30.04
CA LYS A 14 11.21 -3.79 29.68
C LYS A 14 11.00 -4.64 28.42
N LYS A 15 10.07 -5.60 28.49
CA LYS A 15 9.70 -6.42 27.34
C LYS A 15 8.89 -5.53 26.40
N ASN A 16 9.33 -5.39 25.15
CA ASN A 16 8.57 -4.67 24.14
C ASN A 16 7.19 -5.31 24.01
N GLU A 17 6.15 -4.48 24.03
CA GLU A 17 4.78 -4.91 23.84
C GLU A 17 4.64 -5.58 22.46
N PRO A 18 3.97 -6.74 22.35
CA PRO A 18 3.84 -7.41 21.07
C PRO A 18 3.01 -6.56 20.11
N LEU A 19 3.54 -6.33 18.90
CA LEU A 19 2.83 -5.67 17.82
C LEU A 19 1.54 -6.42 17.48
N ALA A 20 0.54 -5.69 16.98
CA ALA A 20 -0.70 -6.27 16.51
C ALA A 20 -0.45 -7.27 15.37
N THR A 21 -1.00 -8.47 15.51
CA THR A 21 -0.94 -9.55 14.52
C THR A 21 -2.28 -9.75 13.81
N THR A 22 -3.27 -8.90 14.12
CA THR A 22 -4.66 -9.01 13.65
C THR A 22 -5.04 -7.76 12.86
N PHE A 23 -5.55 -7.97 11.64
CA PHE A 23 -5.86 -6.92 10.69
C PHE A 23 -7.28 -7.10 10.11
N PRO A 24 -7.89 -6.07 9.51
CA PRO A 24 -9.14 -6.21 8.78
C PRO A 24 -8.94 -6.92 7.44
N CYS A 25 -9.92 -7.70 6.99
CA CYS A 25 -9.87 -8.37 5.68
C CYS A 25 -10.32 -7.43 4.57
N LEU A 26 -9.60 -7.40 3.45
CA LEU A 26 -9.94 -6.60 2.27
C LEU A 26 -11.16 -7.14 1.49
N PHE A 27 -11.49 -8.42 1.67
CA PHE A 27 -12.56 -9.09 0.91
C PHE A 27 -13.88 -9.12 1.68
N CYS A 28 -13.87 -9.59 2.93
CA CYS A 28 -15.09 -9.72 3.74
C CYS A 28 -15.31 -8.55 4.71
N ASN A 29 -14.38 -7.59 4.75
CA ASN A 29 -14.45 -6.36 5.54
C ASN A 29 -14.72 -6.54 7.05
N HIS A 30 -14.44 -7.74 7.59
CA HIS A 30 -14.54 -7.99 9.02
C HIS A 30 -13.27 -7.50 9.73
N GLU A 31 -13.46 -6.73 10.80
CA GLU A 31 -12.36 -6.30 11.66
C GLU A 31 -11.70 -7.49 12.37
N LYS A 32 -10.37 -7.42 12.58
CA LYS A 32 -9.58 -8.45 13.30
C LYS A 32 -9.79 -9.88 12.79
N SER A 33 -10.16 -10.04 11.51
CA SER A 33 -10.46 -11.33 10.89
C SER A 33 -9.23 -12.01 10.29
N VAL A 34 -8.21 -11.21 9.94
CA VAL A 34 -6.97 -11.67 9.33
C VAL A 34 -5.90 -11.86 10.38
N SER A 35 -5.25 -13.02 10.38
CA SER A 35 -4.06 -13.28 11.19
C SER A 35 -2.82 -13.46 10.32
N ALA A 36 -1.77 -12.71 10.64
CA ALA A 36 -0.47 -12.82 9.98
C ALA A 36 0.50 -13.67 10.83
N LYS A 37 1.17 -14.63 10.19
CA LYS A 37 2.22 -15.49 10.76
C LYS A 37 3.50 -15.31 9.95
N ILE A 38 4.62 -15.17 10.65
CA ILE A 38 5.94 -14.95 10.06
C ILE A 38 6.80 -16.17 10.33
N ASP A 39 7.20 -16.88 9.27
CA ASP A 39 8.23 -17.91 9.36
C ASP A 39 9.59 -17.33 8.93
N LYS A 40 10.35 -16.85 9.92
CA LYS A 40 11.69 -16.28 9.69
C LYS A 40 12.71 -17.31 9.19
N LYS A 41 12.48 -18.60 9.38
CA LYS A 41 13.40 -19.65 8.92
C LYS A 41 13.20 -19.93 7.44
N ALA A 42 11.94 -19.99 7.01
CA ALA A 42 11.58 -20.13 5.61
C ALA A 42 11.73 -18.82 4.83
N GLY A 43 11.74 -17.67 5.51
CA GLY A 43 11.69 -16.36 4.85
C GLY A 43 10.34 -16.10 4.19
N VAL A 44 9.26 -16.67 4.75
CA VAL A 44 7.91 -16.56 4.19
C VAL A 44 6.93 -16.02 5.25
N GLY A 45 6.15 -15.02 4.85
CA GLY A 45 4.99 -14.51 5.58
C GLY A 45 3.72 -15.19 5.10
N HIS A 46 2.84 -15.57 6.02
CA HIS A 46 1.54 -16.19 5.73
C HIS A 46 0.43 -15.37 6.35
N LEU A 47 -0.62 -15.14 5.56
CA LEU A 47 -1.81 -14.40 5.96
C LEU A 47 -3.03 -15.28 5.70
N SER A 48 -3.95 -15.34 6.66
CA SER A 48 -5.20 -16.09 6.53
C SER A 48 -6.34 -15.36 7.22
N CYS A 49 -7.46 -15.20 6.50
CA CYS A 49 -8.72 -14.70 7.04
C CYS A 49 -9.56 -15.85 7.60
N LYS A 50 -10.10 -15.68 8.82
CA LYS A 50 -10.94 -16.68 9.49
C LYS A 50 -12.41 -16.68 9.06
N VAL A 51 -12.82 -15.70 8.25
CA VAL A 51 -14.24 -15.50 7.87
C VAL A 51 -14.50 -15.93 6.43
N CYS A 52 -13.64 -15.52 5.49
CA CYS A 52 -13.79 -15.84 4.07
C CYS A 52 -12.68 -16.75 3.52
N ASP A 53 -11.84 -17.32 4.39
CA ASP A 53 -10.79 -18.30 4.08
C ASP A 53 -9.76 -17.87 3.02
N GLN A 54 -9.68 -16.58 2.73
CA GLN A 54 -8.63 -15.98 1.90
C GLN A 54 -7.25 -16.22 2.53
N SER A 55 -6.32 -16.74 1.74
CA SER A 55 -4.94 -17.00 2.16
C SER A 55 -3.95 -16.36 1.21
N PHE A 56 -2.91 -15.72 1.75
CA PHE A 56 -1.85 -15.08 0.98
C PHE A 56 -0.48 -15.44 1.58
N SER A 57 0.54 -15.49 0.73
CA SER A 57 1.92 -15.71 1.15
C SER A 57 2.87 -14.83 0.36
N CYS A 58 3.84 -14.23 1.06
CA CYS A 58 4.90 -13.42 0.45
C CYS A 58 6.28 -13.75 1.03
N SER A 59 7.33 -13.33 0.34
CA SER A 59 8.69 -13.40 0.86
C SER A 59 8.90 -12.31 1.93
N ILE A 60 9.70 -12.61 2.95
CA ILE A 60 9.97 -11.69 4.05
C ILE A 60 11.46 -11.67 4.40
N ASN A 61 11.89 -10.61 5.07
CA ASN A 61 13.23 -10.46 5.63
C ASN A 61 13.20 -10.56 7.17
N TYR A 62 14.37 -10.56 7.81
CA TYR A 62 14.51 -10.68 9.28
C TYR A 62 13.90 -9.51 10.05
N LEU A 63 13.87 -8.35 9.41
CA LEU A 63 13.31 -7.09 9.91
C LEU A 63 11.79 -7.00 9.68
N SER A 64 11.22 -7.90 8.86
CA SER A 64 9.81 -7.85 8.53
C SER A 64 8.94 -8.15 9.75
N LEU A 65 7.88 -7.35 9.85
CA LEU A 65 6.86 -7.37 10.88
C LEU A 65 5.52 -7.81 10.28
N PRO A 66 4.54 -8.21 11.12
CA PRO A 66 3.24 -8.69 10.62
C PRO A 66 2.51 -7.66 9.75
N VAL A 67 2.76 -6.37 9.98
CA VAL A 67 2.21 -5.27 9.18
C VAL A 67 2.78 -5.25 7.76
N ASP A 68 4.06 -5.59 7.57
CA ASP A 68 4.68 -5.59 6.24
C ASP A 68 4.03 -6.63 5.33
N VAL A 69 3.71 -7.81 5.88
CA VAL A 69 2.98 -8.88 5.16
C VAL A 69 1.57 -8.43 4.78
N TYR A 70 0.94 -7.62 5.64
CA TYR A 70 -0.39 -7.08 5.36
C TYR A 70 -0.35 -6.02 4.26
N SER A 71 0.64 -5.11 4.28
CA SER A 71 0.82 -4.11 3.23
C SER A 71 1.10 -4.75 1.87
N GLU A 72 1.99 -5.75 1.82
CA GLU A 72 2.27 -6.51 0.59
C GLU A 72 0.99 -7.17 0.03
N TRP A 73 0.09 -7.64 0.91
CA TRP A 73 -1.19 -8.20 0.48
C TRP A 73 -2.13 -7.15 -0.11
N VAL A 74 -2.16 -5.94 0.47
CA VAL A 74 -2.93 -4.81 -0.08
C VAL A 74 -2.40 -4.45 -1.47
N ASP A 75 -1.08 -4.25 -1.60
CA ASP A 75 -0.43 -3.88 -2.86
C ASP A 75 -0.64 -4.96 -3.94
N ALA A 76 -0.58 -6.24 -3.57
CA ALA A 76 -0.89 -7.35 -4.48
C ALA A 76 -2.35 -7.35 -4.96
N CYS A 77 -3.31 -7.02 -4.08
CA CYS A 77 -4.72 -6.92 -4.49
C CYS A 77 -4.94 -5.73 -5.44
N ASP A 78 -4.32 -4.59 -5.14
CA ASP A 78 -4.45 -3.38 -5.95
C ASP A 78 -3.82 -3.56 -7.34
N THR A 79 -2.69 -4.27 -7.41
CA THR A 79 -2.04 -4.59 -8.69
C THR A 79 -2.96 -5.41 -9.59
N VAL A 80 -3.58 -6.48 -9.07
CA VAL A 80 -4.53 -7.31 -9.84
C VAL A 80 -5.75 -6.49 -10.29
N ALA A 81 -6.23 -5.59 -9.43
CA ALA A 81 -7.35 -4.71 -9.79
C ALA A 81 -6.97 -3.75 -10.93
N GLN A 82 -5.74 -3.23 -10.91
CA GLN A 82 -5.24 -2.32 -11.95
C GLN A 82 -5.03 -3.04 -13.29
N GLU A 83 -4.42 -4.22 -13.28
CA GLU A 83 -4.25 -5.05 -14.49
C GLU A 83 -5.60 -5.35 -15.16
N ASN A 84 -6.65 -5.62 -14.36
CA ASN A 84 -7.99 -5.84 -14.88
C ASN A 84 -8.62 -4.57 -15.49
N LYS A 85 -8.38 -3.38 -14.90
CA LYS A 85 -8.84 -2.10 -15.47
C LYS A 85 -8.17 -1.81 -16.81
N GLU A 86 -6.86 -2.03 -16.89
CA GLU A 86 -6.08 -1.83 -18.12
C GLU A 86 -6.49 -2.81 -19.23
N ALA A 87 -6.72 -4.07 -18.87
CA ALA A 87 -7.26 -5.07 -19.79
C ALA A 87 -8.67 -4.72 -20.30
N ALA A 88 -9.54 -4.18 -19.42
CA ALA A 88 -10.87 -3.73 -19.80
C ALA A 88 -10.83 -2.48 -20.71
N ALA A 89 -9.90 -1.55 -20.47
CA ALA A 89 -9.71 -0.36 -21.29
C ALA A 89 -9.15 -0.68 -22.69
N ASN A 90 -8.27 -1.69 -22.81
CA ASN A 90 -7.68 -2.11 -24.08
C ASN A 90 -8.55 -3.15 -24.84
N ARG A 91 -9.74 -3.46 -24.33
CA ARG A 91 -10.66 -4.35 -25.05
C ARG A 91 -11.20 -3.61 -26.27
N PRO A 92 -11.02 -4.12 -27.51
CA PRO A 92 -11.57 -3.46 -28.68
C PRO A 92 -13.08 -3.36 -28.48
N ARG A 93 -13.59 -2.13 -28.43
CA ARG A 93 -15.03 -1.90 -28.57
C ARG A 93 -15.35 -2.40 -29.98
N ASN A 94 -15.87 -3.62 -30.10
CA ASN A 94 -16.46 -4.09 -31.34
C ASN A 94 -17.49 -3.02 -31.72
N HIS A 95 -17.13 -2.15 -32.65
CA HIS A 95 -18.01 -1.11 -33.17
C HIS A 95 -19.20 -1.87 -33.75
N ALA A 96 -20.35 -1.74 -33.08
CA ALA A 96 -21.61 -2.22 -33.62
C ALA A 96 -21.76 -1.58 -35.01
N ILE A 97 -21.88 -2.42 -36.04
CA ILE A 97 -22.19 -1.99 -37.40
C ILE A 97 -23.44 -1.10 -37.33
N PRO A 98 -23.38 0.20 -37.68
CA PRO A 98 -24.56 1.05 -37.69
C PRO A 98 -25.38 0.68 -38.93
N GLY A 99 -26.32 -0.25 -38.76
CA GLY A 99 -27.13 -0.81 -39.83
C GLY A 99 -28.63 -0.75 -39.58
N ARG A 100 -29.11 0.04 -38.61
CA ARG A 100 -30.55 0.27 -38.43
C ARG A 100 -30.81 1.75 -38.15
N ALA A 101 -31.34 2.41 -39.17
CA ALA A 101 -31.71 3.82 -39.13
C ALA A 101 -32.80 4.08 -38.08
N GLY A 102 -32.60 5.14 -37.30
CA GLY A 102 -33.63 5.95 -36.65
C GLY A 102 -34.10 5.49 -35.26
N GLU A 103 -33.64 6.18 -34.21
CA GLU A 103 -34.50 6.96 -33.28
C GLU A 103 -33.58 7.66 -32.26
N LEU A 104 -33.88 8.93 -31.98
CA LEU A 104 -33.19 9.84 -31.07
C LEU A 104 -33.31 9.35 -29.62
N GLU A 105 -32.32 9.58 -28.76
CA GLU A 105 -32.47 10.19 -27.42
C GLU A 105 -31.10 10.59 -26.82
N ARG A 106 -31.18 11.50 -25.85
CA ARG A 106 -30.25 12.55 -25.42
C ARG A 106 -29.60 12.20 -24.07
N GLY A 107 -28.36 12.70 -23.85
CA GLY A 107 -27.73 12.94 -22.53
C GLY A 107 -27.01 11.71 -21.95
N VAL A 108 -25.79 11.80 -21.40
CA VAL A 108 -25.29 12.81 -20.46
C VAL A 108 -23.83 13.16 -20.75
N GLU A 109 -23.57 14.45 -20.85
CA GLU A 109 -22.27 15.12 -20.71
C GLU A 109 -22.01 15.15 -19.20
N ASP A 110 -20.98 14.45 -18.72
CA ASP A 110 -20.50 14.60 -17.34
C ASP A 110 -19.15 15.32 -17.42
N ASP A 111 -19.25 16.63 -17.37
CA ASP A 111 -18.17 17.62 -17.31
C ASP A 111 -18.38 18.34 -15.97
N LEU A 112 -17.64 17.96 -14.91
CA LEU A 112 -17.35 18.68 -13.65
C LEU A 112 -16.28 17.86 -12.88
N ASP A 113 -14.98 18.16 -12.98
CA ASP A 113 -14.15 19.08 -12.18
C ASP A 113 -13.19 18.31 -11.25
N ASP A 114 -11.87 18.38 -11.50
CA ASP A 114 -10.86 18.49 -10.45
C ASP A 114 -9.55 19.05 -11.06
N GLU A 115 -8.93 19.93 -10.30
CA GLU A 115 -8.14 21.05 -10.78
C GLU A 115 -6.77 20.70 -11.38
N GLY A 116 -6.31 21.59 -12.26
CA GLY A 116 -4.94 21.57 -12.79
C GLY A 116 -3.89 21.72 -11.70
N VAL A 117 -3.11 20.67 -11.48
CA VAL A 117 -1.76 20.79 -10.93
C VAL A 117 -0.76 20.77 -12.07
N ASP A 118 -0.48 21.98 -12.56
CA ASP A 118 0.71 22.32 -13.31
C ASP A 118 1.92 21.90 -12.47
N ARG A 119 2.47 20.70 -12.75
CA ARG A 119 3.77 20.29 -12.21
C ARG A 119 4.87 21.01 -13.00
N HIS A 120 4.89 22.34 -12.88
CA HIS A 120 6.07 23.15 -13.10
C HIS A 120 7.11 22.66 -12.08
N ASN A 121 7.95 21.77 -12.57
CA ASN A 121 9.06 21.16 -11.87
C ASN A 121 10.01 22.26 -11.40
N GLY A 122 9.79 22.75 -10.18
CA GLY A 122 10.66 23.68 -9.47
C GLY A 122 11.99 23.02 -9.15
N TYR A 123 12.90 23.03 -10.13
CA TYR A 123 14.33 22.91 -9.88
C TYR A 123 14.86 24.34 -9.71
N GLY A 124 14.94 24.77 -8.45
CA GLY A 124 15.62 25.99 -8.06
C GLY A 124 17.11 25.85 -8.33
N GLY A 125 17.54 26.34 -9.49
CA GLY A 125 18.93 26.71 -9.74
C GLY A 125 19.02 28.22 -9.65
N GLU A 126 19.48 28.71 -8.51
CA GLU A 126 19.94 30.08 -8.32
C GLU A 126 20.98 30.43 -9.40
N GLY A 127 20.60 31.35 -10.29
CA GLY A 127 21.54 31.95 -11.24
C GLY A 127 22.52 32.81 -10.45
N ILE A 128 23.81 32.50 -10.56
CA ILE A 128 24.86 33.44 -10.23
C ILE A 128 24.80 34.54 -11.30
N ASP A 129 24.34 35.72 -10.88
CA ASP A 129 24.58 36.96 -11.60
C ASP A 129 26.09 37.26 -11.47
N ASP A 130 26.84 37.01 -12.54
CA ASP A 130 28.22 37.48 -12.67
C ASP A 130 28.13 38.96 -13.09
N ASP A 131 28.02 39.82 -12.07
CA ASP A 131 28.15 41.27 -12.17
C ASP A 131 29.56 41.61 -12.72
N GLU A 132 29.59 42.03 -13.99
CA GLU A 132 30.31 43.20 -14.50
C GLU A 132 31.62 43.64 -13.80
N ASP A 133 32.77 43.31 -14.41
CA ASP A 133 34.03 44.04 -14.22
C ASP A 133 34.56 44.56 -15.58
N ASP A 134 34.22 45.81 -15.88
CA ASP A 134 34.89 46.68 -16.86
C ASP A 134 36.32 47.02 -16.37
N TYR A 135 37.36 46.49 -17.04
CA TYR A 135 38.61 47.19 -17.43
C TYR A 135 39.59 46.31 -18.24
#